data_AF-A0AA42HPF4-F1
#
_entry.id   AF-A0AA42HPF4-F1
#
_cell.length_a   1.000
_cell.length_b   1.000
_cell.length_c   1.000
_cell.angle_alpha   90.00
_cell.angle_beta   90.00
_cell.angle_gamma   90.00
#
_symmetry.space_group_name_H-M   'P 1'
#
loop_
_entity.id
_entity.type
_entity.pdbx_description
1 polymer ?
#
loop_
_entity_poly.entity_id
_entity_poly.type
_entity_poly.pdbx_seq_one_letter_code
_entity_poly.pdbx_strand_id
1 'polypeptide(L)'
;MKVSARNVFQGKVREVRAGAVNSEVVLELAGGETLVAVVTVESVNSLKLAAGAAAVALVKAPWVVLMTEASDIRLSARNCLPGKVVSVTDGAVNAEVVIELAGGTQVYSIVTRDAVEELGLVPGAAATAVIKASHVILGVPA
;
A
#
# COMPACT_ATOMS: atom_id res chain seq x y z
N MET A 1 -2.74 13.76 -12.13
CA MET A 1 -1.44 13.09 -12.37
C MET A 1 -1.71 11.77 -13.10
N LYS A 2 -0.89 11.39 -14.09
CA LYS A 2 -0.94 10.08 -14.77
C LYS A 2 0.37 9.35 -14.49
N VAL A 3 0.30 8.15 -13.90
CA VAL A 3 1.47 7.33 -13.52
C VAL A 3 1.17 5.85 -13.74
N SER A 4 2.21 5.01 -13.84
CA SER A 4 2.08 3.55 -14.04
C SER A 4 1.90 2.74 -12.74
N ALA A 5 2.00 3.40 -11.59
CA ALA A 5 1.60 2.82 -10.31
C ALA A 5 0.09 2.59 -10.32
N ARG A 6 -0.33 1.35 -10.03
CA ARG A 6 -1.75 0.98 -9.98
C ARG A 6 -2.41 1.41 -8.67
N ASN A 7 -1.61 1.59 -7.63
CA ASN A 7 -2.06 2.08 -6.34
C ASN A 7 -1.67 3.54 -6.19
N VAL A 8 -2.68 4.41 -6.20
CA VAL A 8 -2.54 5.86 -6.04
C VAL A 8 -3.50 6.26 -4.92
N PHE A 9 -2.97 6.40 -3.72
CA PHE A 9 -3.76 6.72 -2.53
C PHE A 9 -3.66 8.21 -2.22
N GLN A 10 -4.79 8.89 -2.15
CA GLN A 10 -4.84 10.26 -1.64
C GLN A 10 -4.96 10.21 -0.12
N GLY A 11 -4.22 11.08 0.56
CA GLY A 11 -4.26 11.15 2.01
C GLY A 11 -3.76 12.47 2.57
N LYS A 12 -3.85 12.59 3.88
CA LYS A 12 -3.23 13.69 4.63
C LYS A 12 -2.13 13.12 5.50
N VAL A 13 -1.01 13.83 5.60
CA VAL A 13 0.06 13.49 6.52
C VAL A 13 -0.48 13.65 7.94
N ARG A 14 -0.51 12.57 8.70
CA ARG A 14 -0.88 12.56 10.11
C ARG A 14 0.31 12.96 10.98
N GLU A 15 1.46 12.35 10.74
CA GLU A 15 2.70 12.63 11.45
C GLU A 15 3.93 12.37 10.56
N VAL A 16 5.03 13.06 10.88
CA VAL A 16 6.35 12.81 10.30
C VAL A 16 7.31 12.55 11.46
N ARG A 17 7.99 11.41 11.42
CA ARG A 17 9.02 11.02 12.39
C ARG A 17 10.37 11.08 11.70
N ALA A 18 11.08 12.19 11.91
CA ALA A 18 12.38 12.39 11.32
C ALA A 18 13.45 11.52 12.02
N GLY A 19 14.24 10.82 11.21
CA GLY A 19 15.49 10.19 11.64
C GLY A 19 16.70 10.96 11.13
N ALA A 20 17.90 10.38 11.27
CA ALA A 20 19.14 11.00 10.80
C ALA A 20 19.31 10.95 9.26
N VAL A 21 18.69 9.98 8.59
CA VAL A 21 18.82 9.74 7.15
C VAL A 21 17.46 9.63 6.48
N ASN A 22 16.57 8.84 7.07
CA ASN A 22 15.21 8.62 6.60
C ASN A 22 14.19 9.11 7.62
N SER A 23 13.01 9.43 7.12
CA SER A 23 11.83 9.80 7.90
C SER A 23 10.71 8.81 7.63
N GLU A 24 10.00 8.43 8.69
CA GLU A 24 8.73 7.73 8.60
C GLU A 24 7.61 8.77 8.47
N VAL A 25 6.80 8.67 7.42
CA VAL A 25 5.66 9.53 7.17
C VAL A 25 4.41 8.69 7.24
N VAL A 26 3.49 9.03 8.14
CA VAL A 26 2.22 8.33 8.30
C VAL A 26 1.14 9.14 7.60
N LEU A 27 0.50 8.55 6.59
CA LEU A 27 -0.66 9.10 5.92
C LEU A 27 -1.94 8.52 6.53
N GLU A 28 -2.95 9.36 6.65
CA GLU A 28 -4.34 8.96 6.85
C GLU A 28 -5.05 8.96 5.49
N LEU A 29 -5.63 7.82 5.11
CA LEU A 29 -6.39 7.63 3.88
C LEU A 29 -7.87 7.95 4.10
N ALA A 30 -8.63 8.12 3.01
CA ALA A 30 -10.04 8.50 3.07
C ALA A 30 -10.94 7.53 3.86
N GLY A 31 -10.59 6.24 3.91
CA GLY A 31 -11.32 5.22 4.68
C GLY A 31 -10.93 5.13 6.16
N GLY A 32 -10.03 6.01 6.63
CA GLY A 32 -9.51 6.01 8.00
C GLY A 32 -8.33 5.06 8.21
N GLU A 33 -7.97 4.24 7.22
CA GLU A 33 -6.76 3.44 7.26
C GLU A 33 -5.51 4.33 7.29
N THR A 34 -4.44 3.82 7.88
CA THR A 34 -3.15 4.49 7.87
C THR A 34 -2.18 3.79 6.91
N LEU A 35 -1.40 4.58 6.19
CA LEU A 35 -0.35 4.10 5.29
C LEU A 35 0.97 4.76 5.68
N VAL A 36 1.94 3.94 6.04
CA VAL A 36 3.28 4.34 6.44
C VAL A 36 4.23 4.28 5.25
N ALA A 37 4.90 5.40 4.99
CA ALA A 37 5.97 5.53 4.01
C ALA A 37 7.31 5.81 4.72
N VAL A 38 8.41 5.32 4.15
CA VAL A 38 9.77 5.72 4.56
C VAL A 38 10.42 6.40 3.37
N VAL A 39 10.76 7.67 3.55
CA VAL A 39 11.42 8.51 2.54
C VAL A 39 12.65 9.19 3.14
N THR A 40 13.49 9.79 2.31
CA THR A 40 14.67 10.52 2.82
C THR A 40 14.24 11.78 3.58
N VAL A 41 15.05 12.21 4.54
CA VAL A 41 14.85 13.51 5.23
C VAL A 41 14.82 14.66 4.22
N GLU A 42 15.66 14.60 3.18
CA GLU A 42 15.67 15.58 2.09
C GLU A 42 14.31 15.64 1.36
N SER A 43 13.70 14.49 1.07
CA SER A 43 12.37 14.44 0.45
C SER A 43 11.28 15.04 1.35
N VAL A 44 11.35 14.84 2.67
CA VAL A 44 10.42 15.49 3.61
C VAL A 44 10.55 17.00 3.52
N ASN A 45 11.78 17.51 3.51
CA ASN A 45 12.05 18.95 3.46
C ASN A 45 11.64 19.55 2.12
N SER A 46 12.04 18.93 1.01
CA SER A 46 11.78 19.44 -0.34
C SER A 46 10.30 19.44 -0.69
N LEU A 47 9.56 18.42 -0.24
CA LEU A 47 8.11 18.30 -0.45
C LEU A 47 7.30 19.01 0.65
N LYS A 48 7.96 19.60 1.65
CA LYS A 48 7.33 20.27 2.81
C LYS A 48 6.29 19.38 3.51
N LEU A 49 6.62 18.11 3.69
CA LEU A 49 5.74 17.15 4.37
C LEU A 49 5.69 17.48 5.86
N ALA A 50 4.50 17.80 6.36
CA ALA A 50 4.23 18.08 7.77
C ALA A 50 2.80 17.64 8.11
N ALA A 51 2.49 17.47 9.39
CA ALA A 51 1.13 17.11 9.82
C ALA A 51 0.08 18.06 9.21
N GLY A 52 -0.99 17.49 8.66
CA GLY A 52 -2.05 18.19 7.94
C GLY A 52 -1.80 18.40 6.44
N ALA A 53 -0.57 18.23 5.95
CA ALA A 53 -0.26 18.41 4.53
C ALA A 53 -0.97 17.34 3.67
N ALA A 54 -1.50 17.75 2.51
CA ALA A 54 -2.03 16.82 1.53
C ALA A 54 -0.88 16.10 0.81
N ALA A 55 -0.99 14.78 0.66
CA ALA A 55 -0.01 13.97 -0.06
C ALA A 55 -0.69 12.85 -0.83
N VAL A 56 0.02 12.33 -1.83
CA VAL A 56 -0.37 11.17 -2.62
C VAL A 56 0.69 10.09 -2.42
N ALA A 57 0.26 8.89 -2.04
CA ALA A 57 1.11 7.71 -1.98
C ALA A 57 0.96 6.87 -3.24
N LEU A 58 2.10 6.47 -3.80
CA LEU A 58 2.21 5.67 -5.01
C LEU A 58 2.87 4.34 -4.65
N VAL A 59 2.20 3.23 -4.95
CA VAL A 59 2.74 1.88 -4.75
C VAL A 59 2.59 1.08 -6.05
N LYS A 60 3.69 0.50 -6.52
CA LYS A 60 3.63 -0.38 -7.69
C LYS A 60 2.98 -1.71 -7.29
N ALA A 61 2.09 -2.25 -8.12
CA ALA A 61 1.37 -3.49 -7.82
C ALA A 61 2.27 -4.70 -7.43
N PRO A 62 3.40 -5.00 -8.11
CA PRO A 62 4.36 -6.02 -7.69
C PRO A 62 5.07 -5.77 -6.34
N TRP A 63 4.87 -4.61 -5.70
CA TRP A 63 5.37 -4.36 -4.33
C TRP A 63 4.35 -4.68 -3.24
N VAL A 64 3.13 -5.05 -3.62
CA VAL A 64 2.06 -5.46 -2.72
C VAL A 64 2.08 -6.97 -2.62
N VAL A 65 2.46 -7.50 -1.46
CA VAL A 65 2.38 -8.94 -1.16
C VAL A 65 0.98 -9.24 -0.62
N LEU A 66 0.45 -10.43 -0.93
CA LEU A 66 -0.82 -10.88 -0.39
C LEU A 66 -0.59 -11.96 0.66
N MET A 67 -1.36 -11.89 1.74
CA MET A 67 -1.33 -12.85 2.83
C MET A 67 -2.76 -13.23 3.18
N THR A 68 -3.05 -14.52 3.23
CA THR A 68 -4.26 -15.09 3.80
C THR A 68 -3.94 -15.65 5.20
N GLU A 69 -4.95 -15.84 6.05
CA GLU A 69 -4.80 -16.48 7.38
C GLU A 69 -3.74 -15.82 8.30
N ALA A 70 -3.98 -14.56 8.65
CA ALA A 70 -3.01 -13.70 9.36
C ALA A 70 -2.74 -14.05 10.85
N SER A 71 -3.29 -15.14 11.40
CA SER A 71 -3.14 -15.43 12.83
C SER A 71 -1.69 -15.82 13.16
N ASP A 72 -1.06 -15.02 14.03
CA ASP A 72 0.23 -15.24 14.71
C ASP A 72 1.53 -14.92 13.94
N ILE A 73 1.47 -14.36 12.73
CA ILE A 73 2.68 -13.94 11.99
C ILE A 73 3.04 -12.48 12.26
N ARG A 74 4.28 -12.22 12.70
CA ARG A 74 4.85 -10.86 12.82
C ARG A 74 5.71 -10.54 11.60
N LEU A 75 5.40 -9.44 10.92
CA LEU A 75 6.12 -8.97 9.74
C LEU A 75 6.87 -7.67 10.03
N SER A 76 7.98 -7.46 9.33
CA SER A 76 8.69 -6.16 9.34
C SER A 76 8.04 -5.12 8.42
N ALA A 77 7.12 -5.54 7.55
CA ALA A 77 6.30 -4.63 6.76
C ALA A 77 5.41 -3.80 7.69
N ARG A 78 5.32 -2.49 7.44
CA ARG A 78 4.60 -1.55 8.31
C ARG A 78 3.15 -1.34 7.88
N ASN A 79 2.79 -1.81 6.70
CA ASN A 79 1.44 -1.71 6.17
C ASN A 79 0.88 -3.10 6.01
N CYS A 80 -0.15 -3.41 6.80
CA CYS A 80 -0.97 -4.60 6.68
C CYS A 80 -2.41 -4.11 6.54
N LEU A 81 -2.92 -4.11 5.31
CA LEU A 81 -4.22 -3.55 4.98
C LEU A 81 -5.21 -4.71 4.75
N PRO A 82 -6.01 -5.10 5.76
CA PRO A 82 -6.95 -6.19 5.62
C PRO A 82 -8.11 -5.79 4.71
N GLY A 83 -8.57 -6.73 3.89
CA GLY A 83 -9.68 -6.52 2.97
C GLY A 83 -10.22 -7.83 2.43
N LYS A 84 -10.98 -7.72 1.34
CA LYS A 84 -11.52 -8.85 0.59
C LYS A 84 -11.08 -8.79 -0.86
N VAL A 85 -10.77 -9.94 -1.44
CA VAL A 85 -10.54 -10.05 -2.88
C VAL A 85 -11.85 -9.70 -3.60
N VAL A 86 -11.80 -8.79 -4.56
CA VAL A 86 -12.96 -8.42 -5.40
C VAL A 86 -12.81 -8.89 -6.84
N SER A 87 -11.58 -9.03 -7.33
CA SER A 87 -11.31 -9.61 -8.64
C SER A 87 -9.92 -10.24 -8.72
N VAL A 88 -9.82 -11.23 -9.60
CA VAL A 88 -8.57 -11.88 -10.00
C VAL A 88 -8.57 -11.94 -11.53
N THR A 89 -7.52 -11.43 -12.15
CA THR A 89 -7.32 -11.47 -13.60
C THR A 89 -6.04 -12.24 -13.91
N ASP A 90 -6.21 -13.46 -14.41
CA ASP A 90 -5.09 -14.33 -14.73
C ASP A 90 -4.36 -13.88 -16.00
N GLY A 91 -3.03 -13.90 -15.92
CA GLY A 91 -2.14 -13.90 -17.07
C GLY A 91 -1.40 -15.24 -17.20
N ALA A 92 -0.46 -15.32 -18.14
CA ALA A 92 0.26 -16.56 -18.40
C ALA A 92 1.21 -17.00 -17.26
N VAL A 93 1.75 -16.03 -16.51
CA VAL A 93 2.73 -16.28 -15.42
C VAL A 93 2.30 -15.57 -14.13
N ASN A 94 1.80 -14.35 -14.26
CA ASN A 94 1.33 -13.53 -13.14
C ASN A 94 -0.18 -13.31 -13.26
N ALA A 95 -0.81 -13.00 -12.13
CA ALA A 95 -2.18 -12.56 -12.03
C ALA A 95 -2.26 -11.17 -11.37
N GLU A 96 -3.23 -10.37 -11.79
CA GLU A 96 -3.63 -9.16 -11.08
C GLU A 96 -4.73 -9.51 -10.09
N VAL A 97 -4.52 -9.20 -8.82
CA VAL A 97 -5.49 -9.40 -7.75
C VAL A 97 -5.85 -8.04 -7.16
N VAL A 98 -7.15 -7.79 -7.01
CA VAL A 98 -7.67 -6.55 -6.44
C VAL A 98 -8.29 -6.85 -5.08
N ILE A 99 -7.80 -6.18 -4.05
CA ILE A 99 -8.32 -6.22 -2.68
C ILE A 99 -9.09 -4.95 -2.41
N GLU A 100 -10.32 -5.05 -1.92
CA GLU A 100 -11.08 -3.93 -1.39
C GLU A 100 -10.96 -3.87 0.14
N LEU A 101 -10.50 -2.72 0.65
CA LEU A 101 -10.41 -2.42 2.07
C LEU A 101 -11.77 -2.05 2.64
N ALA A 102 -11.90 -2.00 3.97
CA ALA A 102 -13.16 -1.67 4.64
C ALA A 102 -13.72 -0.29 4.22
N GLY A 103 -12.84 0.70 3.97
CA GLY A 103 -13.23 2.01 3.45
C GLY A 103 -13.55 2.08 1.96
N GLY A 104 -13.63 0.94 1.25
CA GLY A 104 -13.89 0.87 -0.20
C GLY A 104 -12.68 1.20 -1.08
N THR A 105 -11.53 1.49 -0.48
CA THR A 105 -10.28 1.69 -1.24
C THR A 105 -9.83 0.37 -1.85
N GLN A 106 -9.47 0.39 -3.14
CA GLN A 106 -8.94 -0.78 -3.83
C GLN A 106 -7.41 -0.78 -3.85
N VAL A 107 -6.82 -1.95 -3.57
CA VAL A 107 -5.39 -2.21 -3.63
C VAL A 107 -5.14 -3.30 -4.68
N TYR A 108 -4.34 -2.95 -5.68
CA TYR A 108 -3.94 -3.79 -6.79
C TYR A 108 -2.60 -4.44 -6.49
N SER A 109 -2.55 -5.76 -6.57
CA SER A 109 -1.33 -6.57 -6.45
C SER A 109 -1.09 -7.35 -7.75
N ILE A 110 0.18 -7.55 -8.08
CA ILE A 110 0.61 -8.50 -9.11
C ILE A 110 1.39 -9.60 -8.40
N VAL A 111 0.85 -10.82 -8.43
CA VAL A 111 1.44 -12.03 -7.85
C VAL A 111 1.58 -13.11 -8.93
N THR A 112 2.30 -14.19 -8.63
CA THR A 112 2.34 -15.34 -9.53
C THR A 112 0.97 -16.03 -9.58
N ARG A 113 0.68 -16.70 -10.70
CA ARG A 113 -0.52 -17.53 -10.80
C ARG A 113 -0.54 -18.63 -9.73
N ASP A 114 0.61 -19.21 -9.45
CA ASP A 114 0.76 -20.23 -8.39
C ASP A 114 0.37 -19.67 -7.02
N ALA A 115 0.73 -18.43 -6.70
CA ALA A 115 0.33 -17.80 -5.44
C ALA A 115 -1.19 -17.57 -5.33
N VAL A 116 -1.89 -17.34 -6.45
CA VAL A 116 -3.36 -17.27 -6.46
C VAL A 116 -3.96 -18.61 -6.05
N GLU A 117 -3.46 -19.71 -6.64
CA GLU A 117 -3.93 -21.06 -6.35
C GLU A 117 -3.57 -21.47 -4.91
N GLU A 118 -2.32 -21.29 -4.48
CA GLU A 118 -1.82 -21.68 -3.14
C GLU A 118 -2.51 -20.92 -2.01
N LEU A 119 -2.79 -19.63 -2.19
CA LEU A 119 -3.43 -18.79 -1.17
C LEU A 119 -4.97 -18.83 -1.26
N GLY A 120 -5.55 -19.54 -2.24
CA GLY A 120 -7.00 -19.61 -2.43
C GLY A 120 -7.63 -18.25 -2.74
N LEU A 121 -6.96 -17.41 -3.52
CA LEU A 121 -7.42 -16.06 -3.84
C LEU A 121 -8.56 -16.12 -4.86
N VAL A 122 -9.79 -15.92 -4.37
CA VAL A 122 -11.02 -15.85 -5.18
C VAL A 122 -11.88 -14.68 -4.71
N PRO A 123 -12.74 -14.09 -5.56
CA PRO A 123 -13.66 -13.04 -5.13
C PRO A 123 -14.44 -13.43 -3.86
N GLY A 124 -14.41 -12.57 -2.85
CA GLY A 124 -15.00 -12.77 -1.52
C GLY A 124 -14.04 -13.32 -0.47
N ALA A 125 -12.90 -13.89 -0.85
CA ALA A 125 -11.89 -14.38 0.09
C ALA A 125 -11.28 -13.22 0.91
N ALA A 126 -11.04 -13.46 2.19
CA ALA A 126 -10.33 -12.50 3.04
C ALA A 126 -8.83 -12.55 2.77
N ALA A 127 -8.21 -11.39 2.53
CA ALA A 127 -6.78 -11.29 2.31
C ALA A 127 -6.26 -9.95 2.84
N THR A 128 -4.98 -9.91 3.18
CA THR A 128 -4.30 -8.70 3.64
C THR A 128 -3.28 -8.27 2.61
N ALA A 129 -3.37 -7.01 2.15
CA ALA A 129 -2.34 -6.40 1.33
C ALA A 129 -1.20 -5.91 2.22
N VAL A 130 -0.03 -6.50 2.05
CA VAL A 130 1.18 -6.23 2.83
C VAL A 130 2.15 -5.40 2.01
N ILE A 131 2.53 -4.23 2.51
CA ILE A 131 3.40 -3.28 1.80
C ILE A 131 4.52 -2.82 2.73
N LYS A 132 5.77 -2.95 2.29
CA LYS A 132 6.90 -2.38 3.02
C LYS A 132 6.87 -0.86 2.89
N ALA A 133 7.11 -0.13 3.99
CA ALA A 133 7.04 1.34 3.96
C ALA A 133 8.04 1.99 2.98
N SER A 134 9.17 1.34 2.71
CA SER A 134 10.15 1.78 1.72
C SER A 134 9.72 1.55 0.26
N HIS A 135 8.59 0.90 0.02
CA HIS A 135 7.98 0.73 -1.31
C HIS A 135 6.83 1.73 -1.54
N VAL A 136 6.71 2.75 -0.69
CA VAL A 136 5.71 3.81 -0.84
C VAL A 136 6.43 5.08 -1.28
N ILE A 137 6.14 5.53 -2.50
CA ILE A 137 6.63 6.82 -3.02
C ILE A 137 5.61 7.90 -2.65
N LEU A 138 6.07 9.04 -2.17
CA LEU A 138 5.23 10.19 -1.86
C LEU A 138 5.34 11.25 -2.96
N GLY A 139 4.19 11.83 -3.30
CA GLY A 139 4.07 13.07 -4.06
C GLY A 139 3.18 14.05 -3.31
N VAL A 140 3.30 15.34 -3.63
CA VAL A 140 2.40 16.38 -3.14
C VAL A 140 1.67 17.03 -4.31
N PRO A 141 0.46 17.57 -4.12
CA PRO A 141 -0.20 18.39 -5.13
C PRO A 141 0.72 19.56 -5.56
N ALA A 142 0.65 19.91 -6.85
CA ALA A 142 1.33 21.09 -7.39
C ALA A 142 0.64 22.38 -6.92
#